data_AF-A0A4Y7PXX9-F1
#
_entry.id   AF-A0A4Y7PXX9-F1
#
_cell.length_a   1.000
_cell.length_b   1.000
_cell.length_c   1.000
_cell.angle_alpha   90.00
_cell.angle_beta   90.00
_cell.angle_gamma   90.00
#
_symmetry.space_group_name_H-M   'P 1'
#
loop_
_entity.id
_entity.type
_entity.pdbx_description
1 polymer ?
#
loop_
_entity_poly.entity_id
_entity_poly.type
_entity_poly.pdbx_seq_one_letter_code
_entity_poly.pdbx_strand_id
1 'polypeptide(L)'
;MFRQSLFAALVVLPFAVQFASASTCTRTYTVQQGDICDTISAANKVSTYQLAAINPGINSECSNLEPGQVLCLGTDASEDCQTTYVVNPGDTCDIVAAATGANTTILTLNNPNIGQDCFLYIGEVLCAATTVQVPPAPAGTPPDTMNNTPSWNGDHHGKHKGHHKGNHNDSPSNTPITDNNNEDDDQLPWCDEIDN
;
A
#
# COMPACT_ATOMS: atom_id res chain seq x y z
N MET A 1 -57.08 36.01 -38.65
CA MET A 1 -56.40 34.93 -37.89
C MET A 1 -54.89 35.15 -38.03
N PHE A 2 -54.26 35.82 -37.07
CA PHE A 2 -52.81 36.10 -37.10
C PHE A 2 -52.04 34.92 -36.48
N ARG A 3 -51.20 34.24 -37.26
CA ARG A 3 -50.31 33.17 -36.77
C ARG A 3 -49.01 33.80 -36.29
N GLN A 4 -48.84 33.91 -34.97
CA GLN A 4 -47.56 34.28 -34.38
C GLN A 4 -46.61 33.09 -34.49
N SER A 5 -45.52 33.27 -35.24
CA SER A 5 -44.44 32.29 -35.33
C SER A 5 -43.47 32.53 -34.17
N LEU A 6 -43.41 31.58 -33.24
CA LEU A 6 -42.41 31.56 -32.17
C LEU A 6 -41.07 31.10 -32.77
N PHE A 7 -40.09 32.00 -32.83
CA PHE A 7 -38.71 31.64 -33.11
C PHE A 7 -38.06 31.16 -31.80
N ALA A 8 -37.82 29.86 -31.68
CA ALA A 8 -37.01 29.31 -30.60
C ALA A 8 -35.53 29.69 -30.85
N ALA A 9 -34.98 30.57 -30.02
CA ALA A 9 -33.55 30.88 -30.04
C ALA A 9 -32.79 29.73 -29.37
N LEU A 10 -32.03 28.97 -30.16
CA LEU A 10 -31.18 27.88 -29.70
C LEU A 10 -29.89 28.49 -29.14
N VAL A 11 -29.79 28.57 -27.81
CA VAL A 11 -28.59 29.05 -27.10
C VAL A 11 -27.52 27.97 -27.19
N VAL A 12 -26.52 28.16 -28.05
CA VAL A 12 -25.36 27.27 -28.13
C VAL A 12 -24.36 27.73 -27.06
N LEU A 13 -24.35 27.05 -25.92
CA LEU A 13 -23.32 27.24 -24.90
C LEU A 13 -21.99 26.70 -25.44
N PRO A 14 -20.91 27.50 -25.49
CA PRO A 14 -19.59 26.97 -25.81
C PRO A 14 -19.16 26.07 -24.65
N PHE A 15 -19.17 24.75 -24.88
CA PHE A 15 -18.49 23.79 -24.01
C PHE A 15 -16.99 24.05 -24.17
N ALA A 16 -16.39 24.71 -23.19
CA ALA A 16 -14.94 24.84 -23.14
C ALA A 16 -14.36 23.44 -22.92
N VAL A 17 -13.81 22.85 -23.99
CA VAL A 17 -13.02 21.63 -23.88
C VAL A 17 -11.70 22.00 -23.21
N GLN A 18 -11.58 21.71 -21.92
CA GLN A 18 -10.30 21.81 -21.22
C GLN A 18 -9.40 20.70 -21.74
N PHE A 19 -8.44 21.05 -22.59
CA PHE A 19 -7.34 20.16 -22.94
C PHE A 19 -6.47 19.99 -21.69
N ALA A 20 -6.44 18.79 -21.13
CA ALA A 20 -5.43 18.45 -20.15
C ALA A 20 -4.07 18.44 -20.88
N SER A 21 -3.20 19.37 -20.54
CA SER A 21 -1.81 19.35 -21.01
C SER A 21 -1.16 18.05 -20.54
N ALA A 22 -0.50 17.33 -21.45
CA ALA A 22 0.32 16.19 -21.07
C ALA A 22 1.46 16.68 -20.16
N SER A 23 1.65 16.01 -19.04
CA SER A 23 2.72 16.32 -18.10
C SER A 23 4.09 15.98 -18.71
N THR A 24 5.09 16.83 -18.46
CA THR A 24 6.46 16.62 -18.90
C THR A 24 7.21 15.81 -17.85
N CYS A 25 7.91 14.76 -18.26
CA CYS A 25 8.80 14.03 -17.38
C CYS A 25 10.01 14.89 -16.97
N THR A 26 10.24 15.05 -15.67
CA THR A 26 11.32 15.90 -15.12
C THR A 26 12.49 15.11 -14.56
N ARG A 27 12.25 13.85 -14.16
CA ARG A 27 13.26 12.92 -13.65
C ARG A 27 13.12 11.59 -14.37
N THR A 28 14.22 11.01 -14.81
CA THR A 28 14.23 9.75 -15.57
C THR A 28 15.20 8.74 -14.97
N TYR A 29 14.95 7.47 -15.26
CA TYR A 29 15.83 6.36 -14.93
C TYR A 29 15.94 5.42 -16.12
N THR A 30 17.12 4.85 -16.36
CA THR A 30 17.31 3.82 -17.39
C THR A 30 17.44 2.47 -16.71
N VAL A 31 16.50 1.57 -17.01
CA VAL A 31 16.43 0.22 -16.45
C VAL A 31 17.73 -0.53 -16.72
N GLN A 32 18.27 -1.13 -15.67
CA GLN A 32 19.42 -2.01 -15.68
C GLN A 32 19.00 -3.47 -15.57
N GLN A 33 19.95 -4.37 -15.86
CA GLN A 33 19.71 -5.80 -15.76
C GLN A 33 19.49 -6.21 -14.30
N GLY A 34 18.34 -6.84 -14.04
CA GLY A 34 17.97 -7.34 -12.71
C GLY A 34 17.17 -6.35 -11.87
N ASP A 35 16.87 -5.16 -12.41
CA ASP A 35 16.00 -4.21 -11.74
C ASP A 35 14.57 -4.72 -11.64
N ILE A 36 13.94 -4.40 -10.52
CA ILE A 36 12.49 -4.47 -10.31
C ILE A 36 11.99 -3.10 -9.82
N CYS A 37 10.68 -2.85 -9.91
CA CYS A 37 10.10 -1.56 -9.50
C CYS A 37 10.53 -1.14 -8.10
N ASP A 38 10.48 -2.03 -7.11
CA ASP A 38 10.83 -1.69 -5.72
C ASP A 38 12.28 -1.25 -5.56
N THR A 39 13.21 -1.94 -6.23
CA THR A 39 14.63 -1.57 -6.18
C THR A 39 14.91 -0.24 -6.87
N ILE A 40 14.23 0.03 -7.99
CA ILE A 40 14.31 1.33 -8.68
C ILE A 40 13.73 2.41 -7.77
N SER A 41 12.54 2.18 -7.24
CA SER A 41 11.81 3.11 -6.39
C SER A 41 12.60 3.48 -5.13
N ALA A 42 13.14 2.49 -4.44
CA ALA A 42 13.92 2.70 -3.22
C ALA A 42 15.21 3.49 -3.50
N ALA A 43 15.89 3.20 -4.61
CA ALA A 43 17.13 3.89 -4.99
C ALA A 43 16.88 5.33 -5.47
N ASN A 44 15.72 5.60 -6.07
CA ASN A 44 15.45 6.85 -6.79
C ASN A 44 14.40 7.77 -6.13
N LYS A 45 13.97 7.45 -4.89
CA LYS A 45 12.98 8.23 -4.12
C LYS A 45 11.74 8.52 -4.95
N VAL A 46 11.10 7.46 -5.42
CA VAL A 46 9.79 7.48 -6.05
C VAL A 46 8.99 6.34 -5.45
N SER A 47 7.70 6.56 -5.15
CA SER A 47 6.87 5.46 -4.65
C SER A 47 6.62 4.43 -5.76
N THR A 48 6.45 3.15 -5.40
CA THR A 48 6.13 2.09 -6.37
C THR A 48 4.84 2.44 -7.12
N TYR A 49 3.86 3.03 -6.43
CA TYR A 49 2.63 3.56 -7.02
C TYR A 49 2.90 4.64 -8.06
N GLN A 50 3.63 5.70 -7.70
CA GLN A 50 3.90 6.81 -8.61
C GLN A 50 4.67 6.33 -9.84
N LEU A 51 5.66 5.45 -9.66
CA LEU A 51 6.43 4.87 -10.76
C LEU A 51 5.51 4.13 -11.75
N ALA A 52 4.60 3.29 -11.27
CA ALA A 52 3.65 2.60 -12.13
C ALA A 52 2.66 3.56 -12.81
N ALA A 53 2.12 4.53 -12.05
CA ALA A 53 1.09 5.46 -12.54
C ALA A 53 1.58 6.35 -13.69
N ILE A 54 2.82 6.84 -13.62
CA ILE A 54 3.38 7.73 -14.66
C ILE A 54 4.06 6.98 -15.80
N ASN A 55 4.11 5.64 -15.74
CA ASN A 55 4.61 4.78 -16.80
C ASN A 55 3.58 3.69 -17.13
N PRO A 56 2.48 4.04 -17.85
CA PRO A 56 1.35 3.13 -18.10
C PRO A 56 1.71 1.86 -18.90
N GLY A 57 2.93 1.74 -19.41
CA GLY A 57 3.46 0.51 -20.01
C GLY A 57 3.92 -0.54 -18.99
N ILE A 58 4.08 -0.19 -17.70
CA ILE A 58 4.46 -1.15 -16.65
C ILE A 58 3.22 -1.94 -16.24
N ASN A 59 3.35 -3.27 -16.16
CA ASN A 59 2.27 -4.14 -15.68
C ASN A 59 2.19 -4.17 -14.14
N SER A 60 1.08 -4.68 -13.59
CA SER A 60 0.87 -4.72 -12.12
C SER A 60 1.97 -5.47 -11.36
N GLU A 61 2.55 -6.50 -11.98
CA GLU A 61 3.60 -7.32 -11.39
C GLU A 61 5.00 -6.71 -11.53
N CYS A 62 5.12 -5.57 -12.21
CA CYS A 62 6.39 -4.97 -12.65
C CYS A 62 7.37 -5.97 -13.31
N SER A 63 6.84 -6.96 -14.03
CA SER A 63 7.62 -8.07 -14.59
C SER A 63 8.07 -7.83 -16.03
N ASN A 64 7.65 -6.72 -16.64
CA ASN A 64 7.89 -6.39 -18.04
C ASN A 64 8.92 -5.27 -18.25
N LEU A 65 9.79 -5.02 -17.28
CA LEU A 65 10.89 -4.07 -17.44
C LEU A 65 11.98 -4.64 -18.35
N GLU A 66 12.41 -3.84 -19.33
CA GLU A 66 13.48 -4.22 -20.26
C GLU A 66 14.74 -3.40 -20.01
N PRO A 67 15.93 -4.00 -19.88
CA PRO A 67 17.18 -3.24 -19.77
C PRO A 67 17.35 -2.25 -20.92
N GLY A 68 17.66 -1.00 -20.60
CA GLY A 68 17.74 0.12 -21.55
C GLY A 68 16.42 0.88 -21.73
N GLN A 69 15.29 0.39 -21.21
CA GLN A 69 14.04 1.13 -21.14
C GLN A 69 14.23 2.39 -20.28
N VAL A 70 13.73 3.54 -20.74
CA VAL A 70 13.73 4.79 -19.97
C VAL A 70 12.38 4.94 -19.28
N LEU A 71 12.40 5.01 -17.95
CA LEU A 71 11.25 5.26 -17.11
C LEU A 71 11.21 6.72 -16.66
N CYS A 72 10.00 7.25 -16.53
CA CYS A 72 9.76 8.49 -15.83
C CYS A 72 9.68 8.27 -14.32
N LEU A 73 10.32 9.11 -13.53
CA LEU A 73 10.27 9.05 -12.05
C LEU A 73 9.41 10.16 -11.45
N GLY A 74 9.20 11.27 -12.18
CA GLY A 74 8.40 12.40 -11.73
C GLY A 74 8.07 13.35 -12.89
N THR A 75 6.99 14.12 -12.74
CA THR A 75 6.50 15.05 -13.78
C THR A 75 6.36 16.49 -13.27
N ASP A 76 6.18 17.44 -14.18
CA ASP A 76 5.98 18.87 -13.87
C ASP A 76 4.54 19.24 -13.48
N ALA A 77 3.55 18.44 -13.87
CA ALA A 77 2.13 18.81 -13.80
C ALA A 77 1.54 18.67 -12.41
N SER A 78 2.04 17.74 -11.60
CA SER A 78 1.63 17.57 -10.21
C SER A 78 2.42 16.42 -9.61
N GLU A 79 2.87 16.63 -8.37
CA GLU A 79 2.93 15.56 -7.39
C GLU A 79 4.05 14.53 -7.64
N ASP A 80 5.29 15.02 -7.46
CA ASP A 80 6.51 14.22 -7.40
C ASP A 80 6.90 13.94 -5.94
N CYS A 81 6.39 12.85 -5.38
CA CYS A 81 6.68 12.48 -4.01
C CYS A 81 8.09 11.93 -3.84
N GLN A 82 8.98 12.74 -3.27
CA GLN A 82 10.36 12.36 -2.95
C GLN A 82 10.58 11.99 -1.48
N THR A 83 9.58 12.21 -0.62
CA THR A 83 9.56 11.69 0.75
C THR A 83 9.00 10.29 0.72
N THR A 84 9.87 9.29 0.67
CA THR A 84 9.48 7.88 0.54
C THR A 84 9.81 7.07 1.78
N TYR A 85 9.08 5.99 1.99
CA TYR A 85 9.32 4.99 3.05
C TYR A 85 9.31 3.59 2.43
N VAL A 86 10.26 2.74 2.80
CA VAL A 86 10.33 1.34 2.34
C VAL A 86 9.73 0.45 3.42
N VAL A 87 8.69 -0.31 3.05
CA VAL A 87 7.97 -1.21 3.95
C VAL A 87 8.89 -2.31 4.47
N ASN A 88 8.95 -2.42 5.81
CA ASN A 88 9.71 -3.41 6.54
C ASN A 88 8.81 -4.55 7.05
N PRO A 89 9.39 -5.70 7.44
CA PRO A 89 8.62 -6.78 8.06
C PRO A 89 7.88 -6.32 9.32
N GLY A 90 6.57 -6.52 9.34
CA GLY A 90 5.70 -6.17 10.47
C GLY A 90 5.11 -4.75 10.43
N ASP A 91 5.41 -3.97 9.38
CA ASP A 91 4.82 -2.65 9.21
C ASP A 91 3.31 -2.73 8.98
N THR A 92 2.60 -1.76 9.57
CA THR A 92 1.21 -1.42 9.28
C THR A 92 1.13 0.04 8.86
N CYS A 93 0.04 0.49 8.24
CA CYS A 93 -0.12 1.90 7.89
C CYS A 93 -0.02 2.81 9.11
N ASP A 94 -0.53 2.39 10.28
CA ASP A 94 -0.43 3.18 11.52
C ASP A 94 1.03 3.35 11.97
N ILE A 95 1.82 2.27 11.92
CA ILE A 95 3.25 2.30 12.26
C ILE A 95 4.00 3.21 11.29
N VAL A 96 3.76 3.05 9.98
CA VAL A 96 4.44 3.84 8.95
C VAL A 96 4.03 5.32 9.03
N ALA A 97 2.74 5.59 9.20
CA ALA A 97 2.21 6.95 9.36
C ALA A 97 2.85 7.64 10.57
N ALA A 98 2.89 6.96 11.73
CA ALA A 98 3.54 7.48 12.92
C ALA A 98 5.05 7.73 12.72
N ALA A 99 5.76 6.79 12.07
CA ALA A 99 7.20 6.90 11.84
C ALA A 99 7.58 8.04 10.88
N THR A 100 6.71 8.35 9.92
CA THR A 100 6.94 9.35 8.86
C THR A 100 6.32 10.71 9.19
N GLY A 101 5.45 10.76 10.20
CA GLY A 101 4.64 11.94 10.53
C GLY A 101 3.47 12.17 9.57
N ALA A 102 3.23 11.24 8.64
CA ALA A 102 2.04 11.27 7.79
C ALA A 102 0.79 10.89 8.60
N ASN A 103 -0.36 11.42 8.20
CA ASN A 103 -1.64 10.89 8.65
C ASN A 103 -2.01 9.67 7.80
N THR A 104 -2.65 8.64 8.36
CA THR A 104 -3.03 7.43 7.62
C THR A 104 -3.92 7.72 6.40
N THR A 105 -4.82 8.70 6.49
CA THR A 105 -5.63 9.14 5.34
C THR A 105 -4.75 9.73 4.24
N ILE A 106 -3.77 10.55 4.60
CA ILE A 106 -2.81 11.10 3.63
C ILE A 106 -1.92 9.99 3.06
N LEU A 107 -1.50 9.03 3.88
CA LEU A 107 -0.71 7.88 3.44
C LEU A 107 -1.47 7.06 2.39
N THR A 108 -2.76 6.76 2.61
CA THR A 108 -3.57 6.03 1.61
C THR A 108 -3.88 6.86 0.37
N LEU A 109 -4.12 8.17 0.50
CA LEU A 109 -4.27 9.06 -0.67
C LEU A 109 -2.99 9.14 -1.51
N ASN A 110 -1.83 9.08 -0.85
CA ASN A 110 -0.53 9.04 -1.49
C ASN A 110 -0.15 7.67 -2.06
N ASN A 111 -0.84 6.60 -1.65
CA ASN A 111 -0.57 5.24 -2.10
C ASN A 111 -1.89 4.50 -2.36
N PRO A 112 -2.69 4.90 -3.37
CA PRO A 112 -3.98 4.28 -3.63
C PRO A 112 -3.95 2.76 -3.87
N ASN A 113 -2.79 2.21 -4.23
CA ASN A 113 -2.59 0.78 -4.43
C ASN A 113 -2.70 -0.06 -3.14
N ILE A 114 -2.46 0.52 -1.96
CA ILE A 114 -2.57 -0.21 -0.70
C ILE A 114 -4.04 -0.34 -0.24
N GLY A 115 -4.94 0.41 -0.88
CA GLY A 115 -6.37 0.42 -0.58
C GLY A 115 -6.70 0.93 0.82
N GLN A 116 -7.99 0.92 1.15
CA GLN A 116 -8.47 1.30 2.48
C GLN A 116 -8.13 0.27 3.56
N ASP A 117 -7.91 -0.98 3.15
CA ASP A 117 -7.54 -2.09 4.03
C ASP A 117 -6.04 -2.11 4.37
N CYS A 118 -5.24 -1.19 3.81
CA CYS A 118 -3.80 -1.11 4.04
C CYS A 118 -3.05 -2.42 3.74
N PHE A 119 -3.20 -2.94 2.51
CA PHE A 119 -2.41 -4.08 2.06
C PHE A 119 -0.99 -3.62 1.72
N LEU A 120 -0.04 -3.95 2.60
CA LEU A 120 1.40 -3.70 2.43
C LEU A 120 2.15 -4.99 2.14
N TYR A 121 3.20 -4.90 1.34
CA TYR A 121 4.19 -5.98 1.18
C TYR A 121 5.62 -5.50 1.46
N ILE A 122 6.48 -6.41 1.90
CA ILE A 122 7.87 -6.08 2.26
C ILE A 122 8.62 -5.59 1.01
N GLY A 123 9.30 -4.46 1.14
CA GLY A 123 10.07 -3.83 0.06
C GLY A 123 9.27 -2.81 -0.76
N GLU A 124 7.94 -2.76 -0.60
CA GLU A 124 7.11 -1.74 -1.23
C GLU A 124 7.57 -0.34 -0.83
N VAL A 125 7.61 0.59 -1.79
CA VAL A 125 8.04 1.96 -1.53
C VAL A 125 6.83 2.88 -1.53
N LEU A 126 6.49 3.42 -0.36
CA LEU A 126 5.36 4.31 -0.16
C LEU A 126 5.78 5.77 -0.31
N CYS A 127 4.90 6.59 -0.86
CA CYS A 127 4.96 8.03 -0.70
C CYS A 127 4.50 8.38 0.72
N ALA A 128 5.44 8.85 1.53
CA ALA A 128 5.27 9.15 2.95
C ALA A 128 5.23 10.65 3.25
N ALA A 129 4.90 11.47 2.24
CA ALA A 129 4.70 12.90 2.43
C ALA A 129 3.50 13.18 3.34
N THR A 130 3.54 14.30 4.06
CA THR A 130 2.46 14.73 4.97
C THR A 130 1.33 15.49 4.25
N THR A 131 1.48 15.70 2.94
CA THR A 131 0.46 16.24 2.02
C THR A 131 0.29 15.28 0.84
N VAL A 132 -0.83 15.41 0.12
CA VAL A 132 -1.07 14.62 -1.10
C VAL A 132 -0.09 15.09 -2.17
N GLN A 133 0.78 14.19 -2.63
CA GLN A 133 1.91 14.44 -3.53
C GLN A 133 2.09 13.33 -4.58
N VAL A 134 1.05 12.55 -4.92
CA VAL A 134 1.09 11.63 -6.07
C VAL A 134 -0.03 11.87 -7.09
N PRO A 135 0.17 11.54 -8.39
CA PRO A 135 -0.90 11.64 -9.37
C PRO A 135 -2.15 10.86 -8.93
N PRO A 136 -3.37 11.38 -9.18
CA PRO A 136 -4.59 10.66 -8.86
C PRO A 136 -4.66 9.35 -9.65
N ALA A 137 -5.29 8.34 -9.06
CA ALA A 137 -5.48 7.05 -9.72
C ALA A 137 -6.14 7.23 -11.10
N PRO A 138 -5.71 6.44 -12.12
CA PRO A 138 -6.30 6.52 -13.44
C PRO A 138 -7.83 6.41 -13.37
N ALA A 139 -8.54 7.42 -13.88
CA ALA A 139 -10.00 7.41 -13.90
C ALA A 139 -10.48 6.28 -14.82
N GLY A 140 -10.83 5.13 -14.23
CA GLY A 140 -11.17 3.91 -14.95
C GLY A 140 -11.02 2.63 -14.13
N THR A 141 -10.27 2.66 -13.02
CA THR A 141 -10.31 1.60 -12.01
C THR A 141 -11.53 1.82 -11.10
N PRO A 142 -12.51 0.90 -11.03
CA PRO A 142 -13.60 0.99 -10.08
C PRO A 142 -13.05 1.09 -8.65
N PRO A 143 -13.63 1.92 -7.76
CA PRO A 143 -13.35 1.82 -6.34
C PRO A 143 -13.92 0.47 -5.86
N ASP A 144 -13.04 -0.38 -5.33
CA ASP A 144 -13.34 -1.64 -4.65
C ASP A 144 -14.10 -2.71 -5.46
N THR A 145 -13.39 -3.39 -6.36
CA THR A 145 -13.38 -4.87 -6.38
C THR A 145 -12.05 -5.39 -6.93
N MET A 146 -10.92 -5.17 -6.25
CA MET A 146 -9.84 -6.15 -6.32
C MET A 146 -10.10 -7.22 -5.26
N ASN A 147 -11.15 -8.01 -5.49
CA ASN A 147 -11.25 -9.36 -4.94
C ASN A 147 -10.22 -10.25 -5.67
N ASN A 148 -8.94 -9.96 -5.48
CA ASN A 148 -7.90 -10.96 -5.62
C ASN A 148 -7.61 -11.45 -4.22
N THR A 149 -8.52 -12.30 -3.73
CA THR A 149 -8.08 -13.39 -2.87
C THR A 149 -7.01 -14.15 -3.67
N PRO A 150 -5.77 -14.29 -3.17
CA PRO A 150 -4.93 -15.36 -3.66
C PRO A 150 -5.64 -16.65 -3.26
N SER A 151 -6.34 -17.28 -4.21
CA SER A 151 -6.61 -18.71 -4.12
C SER A 151 -5.25 -19.38 -4.23
N TRP A 152 -4.56 -19.51 -3.09
CA TRP A 152 -3.40 -20.36 -2.99
C TRP A 152 -3.88 -21.81 -2.97
N ASN A 153 -4.30 -22.30 -4.14
CA ASN A 153 -4.26 -23.73 -4.42
C ASN A 153 -2.80 -24.09 -4.72
N GLY A 154 -2.01 -24.23 -3.65
CA GLY A 154 -0.61 -24.62 -3.74
C GLY A 154 -0.17 -25.27 -2.46
N ASP A 155 -0.28 -26.60 -2.40
CA ASP A 155 0.49 -27.45 -1.52
C ASP A 155 1.98 -27.06 -1.56
N HIS A 156 2.46 -26.35 -0.55
CA HIS A 156 3.90 -26.23 -0.27
C HIS A 156 4.27 -27.01 0.99
N HIS A 157 4.00 -28.33 0.99
CA HIS A 157 4.79 -29.26 1.79
C HIS A 157 6.10 -29.61 1.07
N GLY A 158 6.96 -28.58 0.92
CA GLY A 158 8.37 -28.75 0.60
C GLY A 158 9.11 -29.18 1.86
N LYS A 159 9.56 -30.45 1.88
CA LYS A 159 10.38 -31.04 2.95
C LYS A 159 11.66 -30.23 3.17
N HIS A 160 11.71 -29.43 4.23
CA HIS A 160 12.99 -29.06 4.83
C HIS A 160 13.47 -30.20 5.74
N LYS A 161 14.32 -31.08 5.21
CA LYS A 161 15.22 -31.91 6.03
C LYS A 161 16.39 -31.02 6.46
N GLY A 162 16.35 -30.56 7.72
CA GLY A 162 17.45 -29.88 8.38
C GLY A 162 17.46 -30.26 9.86
N HIS A 163 18.54 -30.88 10.30
CA HIS A 163 18.72 -31.52 11.61
C HIS A 163 18.67 -30.52 12.78
N HIS A 164 17.76 -30.72 13.72
CA HIS A 164 18.02 -30.43 15.14
C HIS A 164 17.73 -31.70 15.95
N LYS A 165 18.78 -32.23 16.57
CA LYS A 165 18.73 -33.40 17.46
C LYS A 165 17.88 -33.03 18.69
N GLY A 166 16.75 -33.72 18.83
CA GLY A 166 16.05 -33.82 20.10
C GLY A 166 16.88 -34.61 21.10
N ASN A 167 16.77 -34.24 22.37
CA ASN A 167 17.20 -35.08 23.49
C ASN A 167 16.17 -34.93 24.62
N HIS A 168 15.06 -35.65 24.50
CA HIS A 168 14.18 -35.96 25.62
C HIS A 168 14.16 -37.49 25.75
N ASN A 169 14.70 -37.98 26.87
CA ASN A 169 14.61 -39.37 27.29
C ASN A 169 13.36 -39.52 28.15
N ASP A 170 12.45 -40.39 27.73
CA ASP A 170 11.33 -40.88 28.54
C ASP A 170 11.73 -42.16 29.30
N SER A 171 11.45 -42.23 30.60
CA SER A 171 10.97 -43.44 31.32
C SER A 171 10.80 -43.21 32.85
N PRO A 172 10.00 -44.01 33.59
CA PRO A 172 8.74 -43.52 34.18
C PRO A 172 8.54 -43.86 35.68
N SER A 173 7.35 -43.51 36.20
CA SER A 173 6.72 -43.89 37.51
C SER A 173 7.06 -42.92 38.66
N ASN A 174 6.15 -42.44 39.52
CA ASN A 174 4.93 -43.03 40.08
C ASN A 174 4.08 -41.95 40.83
N THR A 175 2.80 -41.74 40.45
CA THR A 175 1.61 -41.26 41.25
C THR A 175 1.62 -39.94 42.07
N PRO A 176 0.46 -39.36 42.46
CA PRO A 176 -0.84 -39.23 41.79
C PRO A 176 -1.35 -37.77 41.69
N ILE A 177 -2.25 -37.54 40.74
CA ILE A 177 -3.09 -36.34 40.61
C ILE A 177 -4.07 -36.29 41.79
N THR A 178 -4.19 -35.12 42.42
CA THR A 178 -5.43 -34.71 43.10
C THR A 178 -5.93 -33.43 42.44
N ASP A 179 -7.01 -33.58 41.68
CA ASP A 179 -7.93 -32.50 41.38
C ASP A 179 -8.45 -31.93 42.70
N ASN A 180 -8.44 -30.60 42.82
CA ASN A 180 -9.38 -29.89 43.68
C ASN A 180 -9.69 -28.55 43.01
N ASN A 181 -10.81 -28.54 42.30
CA ASN A 181 -11.57 -27.33 42.07
C ASN A 181 -11.85 -26.68 43.44
N ASN A 182 -11.44 -25.44 43.63
CA ASN A 182 -12.16 -24.55 44.53
C ASN A 182 -12.25 -23.17 43.87
N GLU A 183 -13.46 -22.88 43.43
CA GLU A 183 -13.99 -21.53 43.28
C GLU A 183 -13.86 -20.84 44.64
N ASP A 184 -13.13 -19.74 44.71
CA ASP A 184 -13.22 -18.75 45.78
C ASP A 184 -12.78 -17.41 45.18
N ASP A 185 -13.73 -16.79 44.46
CA ASP A 185 -13.81 -15.33 44.39
C ASP A 185 -13.96 -14.83 45.82
N ASP A 186 -12.93 -14.18 46.39
CA ASP A 186 -13.11 -13.10 47.35
C ASP A 186 -11.75 -12.50 47.80
N GLN A 187 -11.76 -11.17 47.90
CA GLN A 187 -10.77 -10.28 48.53
C GLN A 187 -9.55 -9.84 47.70
N LEU A 188 -9.77 -8.80 46.87
CA LEU A 188 -8.80 -7.72 46.69
C LEU A 188 -9.23 -6.50 47.55
N PRO A 189 -8.53 -6.23 48.67
CA PRO A 189 -8.71 -5.00 49.42
C PRO A 189 -7.40 -4.16 49.45
N TRP A 190 -7.50 -2.93 48.93
CA TRP A 190 -6.74 -1.72 49.31
C TRP A 190 -5.30 -1.50 48.78
N CYS A 191 -5.19 -0.66 47.73
CA CYS A 191 -4.09 0.30 47.61
C CYS A 191 -4.68 1.70 47.77
N ASP A 192 -4.59 2.23 49.00
CA ASP A 192 -4.99 3.58 49.38
C ASP A 192 -4.01 4.66 48.90
N GLU A 193 -4.62 5.78 48.51
CA GLU A 193 -4.22 7.19 48.70
C GLU A 193 -2.86 7.69 48.17
N ILE A 194 -2.94 8.49 47.09
CA ILE A 194 -2.02 9.58 46.79
C ILE A 194 -2.64 10.88 47.33
N ASP A 195 -2.06 11.42 48.40
CA ASP A 195 -2.19 12.83 48.80
C ASP A 195 -0.78 13.43 48.95
N ASN A 196 -0.41 14.33 48.03
CA ASN A 196 0.46 15.49 48.28
C ASN A 196 0.30 16.55 47.19
#